data_AF-A0A954JDF2-F1
#
_entry.id   AF-A0A954JDF2-F1
#
_cell.length_a   1.000
_cell.length_b   1.000
_cell.length_c   1.000
_cell.angle_alpha   90.00
_cell.angle_beta   90.00
_cell.angle_gamma   90.00
#
_symmetry.space_group_name_H-M   'P 1'
#
loop_
_entity.id
_entity.type
_entity.pdbx_description
1 polymer ?
#
loop_
_entity_poly.entity_id
_entity_poly.type
_entity_poly.pdbx_seq_one_letter_code
_entity_poly.pdbx_strand_id
1 'polypeptide(L)'
;MAARKPLFTREELDLRNQNLAAFLSWLIPGAGQFYQRRYVKAGIFFVCILGSFFYGVLMGEGHPVYANYYEDLDGQVFRKRNLGYLSQVLVGAASLPALIQSSRFETGENGLPPGQTLTSPFFGQIIGDDAERTITEISGTLTVRSQPGPAGPELSAEFSGKGTETNDTVEFTAIQFESTSNTIGPEISASSKRRVFMKVDEVQQGSVSSGELMMGNVNRPFLNWYQVPLQDQDLQNLNARLGKRWELAMVLTWIAGLLNILCIWDAYEGPAYGLRPAVPDPNANKKEGQVKT
;
A
#
# COMPACT_ATOMS: atom_id res chain seq x y z
N MET A 1 34.17 21.39 57.78
CA MET A 1 32.77 21.37 57.28
C MET A 1 32.70 20.29 56.21
N ALA A 2 32.37 19.05 56.59
CA ALA A 2 32.32 17.94 55.64
C ALA A 2 31.05 18.08 54.78
N ALA A 3 31.21 18.21 53.46
CA ALA A 3 30.10 18.28 52.53
C ALA A 3 29.24 17.00 52.65
N ARG A 4 27.96 17.16 53.03
CA ARG A 4 26.99 16.06 53.02
C ARG A 4 26.90 15.52 51.59
N LYS A 5 27.28 14.26 51.39
CA LYS A 5 27.10 13.54 50.12
C LYS A 5 25.59 13.53 49.80
N PRO A 6 25.17 13.84 48.57
CA PRO A 6 23.75 13.89 48.24
C PRO A 6 23.08 12.52 48.46
N LEU A 7 21.91 12.53 49.12
CA LEU A 7 21.07 11.34 49.45
C LEU A 7 20.48 10.63 48.21
N PHE A 8 20.70 11.21 47.04
CA PHE A 8 20.05 10.86 45.78
C PHE A 8 21.10 10.80 44.68
N THR A 9 21.38 9.60 44.18
CA THR A 9 22.17 9.42 42.96
C THR A 9 21.26 9.63 41.75
N ARG A 10 21.61 10.60 40.89
CA ARG A 10 20.97 10.76 39.58
C ARG A 10 21.40 9.58 38.73
N GLU A 11 20.47 8.68 38.44
CA GLU A 11 20.71 7.59 37.51
C GLU A 11 20.73 8.19 36.10
N GLU A 12 21.91 8.30 35.48
CA GLU A 12 22.05 8.79 34.12
C GLU A 12 21.29 7.85 33.17
N LEU A 13 20.45 8.43 32.30
CA LEU A 13 19.73 7.65 31.30
C LEU A 13 20.72 7.14 30.25
N ASP A 14 20.87 5.81 30.14
CA ASP A 14 21.62 5.18 29.06
C ASP A 14 20.84 5.32 27.74
N LEU A 15 21.20 6.34 26.95
CA LEU A 15 20.64 6.61 25.62
C LEU A 15 21.15 5.65 24.54
N ARG A 16 22.03 4.70 24.90
CA ARG A 16 22.71 3.79 23.99
C ARG A 16 23.31 4.57 22.80
N ASN A 17 23.47 3.90 21.65
CA ASN A 17 23.88 4.56 20.42
C ASN A 17 22.73 5.40 19.84
N GLN A 18 22.89 6.73 19.90
CA GLN A 18 21.91 7.72 19.44
C GLN A 18 21.63 7.64 17.94
N ASN A 19 22.66 7.41 17.11
CA ASN A 19 22.51 7.28 15.66
C ASN A 19 21.63 6.09 15.31
N LEU A 20 21.84 4.96 15.99
CA LEU A 20 21.02 3.76 15.80
C LEU A 20 19.59 3.99 16.28
N ALA A 21 19.39 4.68 17.40
CA ALA A 21 18.06 5.01 17.91
C ALA A 21 17.29 5.90 16.91
N ALA A 22 17.93 6.94 16.38
CA ALA A 22 17.32 7.80 15.37
C ALA A 22 16.95 7.04 14.09
N PHE A 23 17.86 6.19 13.59
CA PHE A 23 17.59 5.34 12.43
C PHE A 23 16.42 4.37 12.67
N LEU A 24 16.36 3.73 13.84
CA LEU A 24 15.26 2.82 14.19
C LEU A 24 13.92 3.58 14.28
N SER A 25 13.89 4.77 14.89
CA SER A 25 12.68 5.60 14.93
C SER A 25 12.25 6.12 13.56
N TRP A 26 13.19 6.35 12.65
CA TRP A 26 12.87 6.64 11.25
C TRP A 26 12.27 5.41 10.57
N LEU A 27 12.86 4.22 10.75
CA LEU A 27 12.39 2.99 10.11
C LEU A 27 11.00 2.56 10.59
N ILE A 28 10.78 2.58 11.91
CA ILE A 28 9.51 2.28 12.56
C ILE A 28 9.27 3.33 13.66
N PRO A 29 8.22 4.15 13.56
CA PRO A 29 7.90 5.16 14.57
C PRO A 29 7.89 4.59 16.00
N GLY A 30 8.69 5.17 16.89
CA GLY A 30 8.83 4.74 18.29
C GLY A 30 9.86 3.62 18.57
N ALA A 31 10.44 2.99 17.55
CA ALA A 31 11.39 1.87 17.77
C ALA A 31 12.72 2.31 18.40
N GLY A 32 13.21 3.52 18.13
CA GLY A 32 14.40 4.06 18.80
C GLY A 32 14.17 4.31 20.30
N GLN A 33 13.00 4.83 20.67
CA GLN A 33 12.60 4.97 22.07
C GLN A 33 12.50 3.59 22.75
N PHE A 34 11.99 2.58 22.04
CA PHE A 34 11.96 1.21 22.55
C PHE A 34 13.38 0.67 22.79
N TYR A 35 14.29 0.88 21.83
CA TYR A 35 15.70 0.51 21.96
C TYR A 35 16.37 1.15 23.18
N GLN A 36 16.02 2.41 23.50
CA GLN A 36 16.49 3.15 24.68
C GLN A 36 15.70 2.83 25.96
N ARG A 37 14.83 1.81 25.94
CA ARG A 37 13.98 1.38 27.08
C ARG A 37 12.99 2.45 27.55
N ARG A 38 12.61 3.39 26.69
CA ARG A 38 11.60 4.44 26.91
C ARG A 38 10.23 3.99 26.39
N TYR A 39 9.71 2.89 26.94
CA TYR A 39 8.57 2.15 26.39
C TYR A 39 7.26 2.94 26.29
N VAL A 40 6.95 3.79 27.27
CA VAL A 40 5.72 4.61 27.22
C VAL A 40 5.75 5.57 26.03
N LYS A 41 6.88 6.25 25.82
CA LYS A 41 7.08 7.11 24.65
C LYS A 41 7.02 6.33 23.35
N ALA A 42 7.68 5.17 23.30
CA ALA A 42 7.65 4.27 22.15
C ALA A 42 6.21 3.91 21.76
N GLY A 43 5.39 3.50 22.74
CA GLY A 43 3.99 3.14 22.51
C GLY A 43 3.15 4.32 21.99
N ILE A 44 3.29 5.51 22.60
CA ILE A 44 2.56 6.71 22.15
C ILE A 44 2.95 7.08 20.72
N PHE A 45 4.25 7.14 20.41
CA PHE A 45 4.70 7.46 19.05
C PHE A 45 4.23 6.43 18.03
N PHE A 46 4.38 5.14 18.34
CA PHE A 46 3.93 4.06 17.46
C PHE A 46 2.44 4.16 17.16
N VAL A 47 1.59 4.24 18.19
CA VAL A 47 0.12 4.27 18.02
C VAL A 47 -0.34 5.56 17.35
N CYS A 48 0.17 6.72 17.76
CA CYS A 48 -0.28 7.99 17.19
C CYS A 48 0.16 8.17 15.74
N ILE A 49 1.43 7.86 15.42
CA ILE A 49 1.98 8.08 14.07
C ILE A 49 1.47 7.02 13.11
N LEU A 50 1.64 5.73 13.41
CA LEU A 50 1.17 4.68 12.52
C LEU A 50 -0.35 4.60 12.49
N GLY A 51 -1.03 4.86 13.61
CA GLY A 51 -2.49 4.92 13.63
C GLY A 51 -3.02 6.02 12.71
N SER A 52 -2.47 7.23 12.78
CA SER A 52 -2.87 8.33 11.87
C SER A 52 -2.50 8.04 10.42
N PHE A 53 -1.32 7.46 10.19
CA PHE A 53 -0.86 7.09 8.85
C PHE A 53 -1.78 6.04 8.21
N PHE A 54 -2.00 4.91 8.88
CA PHE A 54 -2.84 3.83 8.34
C PHE A 54 -4.31 4.24 8.27
N TYR A 55 -4.80 5.08 9.18
CA TYR A 55 -6.13 5.65 9.07
C TYR A 55 -6.26 6.54 7.83
N GLY A 56 -5.26 7.38 7.54
CA GLY A 56 -5.21 8.17 6.31
C GLY A 56 -5.13 7.29 5.06
N VAL A 57 -4.26 6.28 5.06
CA VAL A 57 -4.15 5.30 3.97
C VAL A 57 -5.47 4.58 3.73
N LEU A 58 -6.15 4.10 4.77
CA LEU A 58 -7.45 3.44 4.66
C LEU A 58 -8.52 4.37 4.10
N MET A 59 -8.54 5.63 4.54
CA MET A 59 -9.47 6.66 4.07
C MET A 59 -9.27 7.01 2.59
N GLY A 60 -8.01 7.00 2.12
CA GLY A 60 -7.64 7.21 0.72
C GLY A 60 -7.55 5.91 -0.10
N GLU A 61 -8.15 4.82 0.38
CA GLU A 61 -8.17 3.51 -0.28
C GLU A 61 -6.78 2.98 -0.69
N GLY A 62 -5.74 3.24 0.10
CA GLY A 62 -4.39 2.76 -0.18
C GLY A 62 -3.56 3.64 -1.13
N HIS A 63 -4.14 4.72 -1.65
CA HIS A 63 -3.52 5.59 -2.63
C HIS A 63 -2.99 6.96 -2.18
N PRO A 64 -3.20 7.48 -0.94
CA PRO A 64 -2.77 8.84 -0.62
C PRO A 64 -1.24 8.99 -0.52
N VAL A 65 -0.51 7.88 -0.50
CA VAL A 65 0.95 7.82 -0.42
C VAL A 65 1.51 7.31 -1.75
N TYR A 66 2.13 8.21 -2.50
CA TYR A 66 2.74 7.93 -3.80
C TYR A 66 3.87 8.91 -4.08
N ALA A 67 4.97 8.44 -4.67
CA ALA A 67 6.16 9.24 -4.91
C ALA A 67 6.09 10.10 -6.19
N ASN A 68 5.45 9.56 -7.23
CA ASN A 68 5.31 10.22 -8.52
C ASN A 68 3.86 10.15 -9.00
N TYR A 69 3.51 11.11 -9.83
CA TYR A 69 2.22 11.24 -10.50
C TYR A 69 2.47 11.36 -12.00
N TYR A 70 1.63 10.74 -12.82
CA TYR A 70 1.75 10.76 -14.27
C TYR A 70 0.58 11.52 -14.89
N GLU A 71 0.90 12.55 -15.66
CA GLU A 71 -0.07 13.40 -16.34
C GLU A 71 0.02 13.16 -17.85
N ASP A 72 -1.12 12.95 -18.49
CA ASP A 72 -1.20 12.76 -19.94
C ASP A 72 -1.62 14.09 -20.60
N LEU A 73 -0.65 14.74 -21.25
CA LEU A 73 -0.85 16.01 -21.95
C LEU A 73 -0.57 15.78 -23.44
N ASP A 74 -1.60 15.96 -24.27
CA ASP A 74 -1.53 15.83 -25.73
C ASP A 74 -0.91 14.49 -26.21
N GLY A 75 -1.20 13.40 -25.50
CA GLY A 75 -0.70 12.06 -25.81
C GLY A 75 0.75 11.80 -25.38
N GLN A 76 1.34 12.72 -24.61
CA GLN A 76 2.63 12.51 -23.95
C GLN A 76 2.45 12.38 -22.43
N VAL A 77 3.01 11.30 -21.89
CA VAL A 77 2.96 11.02 -20.45
C VAL A 77 4.13 11.73 -19.74
N PHE A 78 3.81 12.72 -18.91
CA PHE A 78 4.77 13.47 -18.10
C PHE A 78 4.79 12.95 -16.67
N ARG A 79 5.99 12.69 -16.16
CA ARG A 79 6.21 12.34 -14.75
C ARG A 79 6.40 13.59 -13.90
N LYS A 80 5.53 13.80 -12.92
CA LYS A 80 5.66 14.83 -11.88
C LYS A 80 5.97 14.20 -10.52
N ARG A 81 6.83 14.86 -9.74
CA ARG A 81 7.14 14.43 -8.36
C ARG A 81 6.06 14.92 -7.41
N ASN A 82 5.59 14.04 -6.52
CA ASN A 82 4.68 14.46 -5.46
C ASN A 82 5.49 15.02 -4.27
N LEU A 83 5.45 16.33 -4.08
CA LEU A 83 6.15 16.98 -2.96
C LEU A 83 5.59 16.53 -1.60
N GLY A 84 4.32 16.13 -1.54
CA GLY A 84 3.72 15.58 -0.32
C GLY A 84 4.44 14.32 0.18
N TYR A 85 5.03 13.53 -0.74
CA TYR A 85 5.77 12.33 -0.38
C TYR A 85 7.02 12.60 0.47
N LEU A 86 7.60 13.82 0.40
CA LEU A 86 8.73 14.21 1.25
C LEU A 86 8.40 14.15 2.74
N SER A 87 7.14 14.42 3.10
CA SER A 87 6.68 14.22 4.48
C SER A 87 6.43 12.73 4.76
N GLN A 88 5.79 12.02 3.84
CA GLN A 88 5.35 10.63 4.05
C GLN A 88 6.52 9.64 4.16
N VAL A 89 7.62 9.85 3.43
CA VAL A 89 8.82 9.00 3.49
C VAL A 89 9.43 8.94 4.90
N LEU A 90 9.13 9.95 5.74
CA LEU A 90 9.60 10.00 7.12
C LEU A 90 8.90 9.01 8.02
N VAL A 91 7.74 8.45 7.62
CA VAL A 91 7.08 7.34 8.35
C VAL A 91 7.85 6.01 8.17
N GLY A 92 8.92 6.01 7.37
CA GLY A 92 9.83 4.89 7.23
C GLY A 92 9.21 3.75 6.44
N ALA A 93 9.32 2.54 6.97
CA ALA A 93 8.96 1.31 6.26
C ALA A 93 7.52 1.30 5.71
N ALA A 94 6.59 2.01 6.36
CA ALA A 94 5.18 2.04 5.95
C ALA A 94 4.94 2.81 4.62
N SER A 95 5.82 3.75 4.26
CA SER A 95 5.70 4.56 3.04
C SER A 95 6.68 4.17 1.93
N LEU A 96 7.69 3.34 2.24
CA LEU A 96 8.63 2.83 1.24
C LEU A 96 8.00 2.04 0.09
N PRO A 97 6.87 1.30 0.24
CA PRO A 97 6.23 0.64 -0.88
C PRO A 97 5.97 1.59 -2.06
N ALA A 98 5.63 2.86 -1.84
CA ALA A 98 5.43 3.85 -2.89
C ALA A 98 6.64 4.04 -3.82
N LEU A 99 7.87 3.93 -3.32
CA LEU A 99 9.08 4.03 -4.15
C LEU A 99 9.27 2.78 -5.01
N ILE A 100 9.04 1.60 -4.42
CA ILE A 100 9.11 0.32 -5.12
C ILE A 100 8.04 0.29 -6.22
N GLN A 101 6.81 0.69 -5.90
CA GLN A 101 5.73 0.73 -6.88
C GLN A 101 6.00 1.72 -8.00
N SER A 102 6.62 2.86 -7.72
CA SER A 102 6.98 3.79 -8.79
C SER A 102 7.96 3.19 -9.79
N SER A 103 8.97 2.44 -9.32
CA SER A 103 9.92 1.76 -10.21
C SER A 103 9.24 0.61 -10.97
N ARG A 104 8.38 -0.16 -10.29
CA ARG A 104 7.62 -1.24 -10.92
C ARG A 104 6.61 -0.73 -11.94
N PHE A 105 6.00 0.43 -11.73
CA PHE A 105 5.06 1.03 -12.66
C PHE A 105 5.77 1.48 -13.95
N GLU A 106 6.98 2.04 -13.86
CA GLU A 106 7.79 2.41 -15.04
C GLU A 106 8.29 1.18 -15.82
N THR A 107 8.60 0.10 -15.12
CA THR A 107 9.10 -1.15 -15.72
C THR A 107 7.95 -2.10 -16.12
N GLY A 108 6.73 -1.83 -15.64
CA GLY A 108 5.62 -2.75 -15.73
C GLY A 108 5.16 -2.92 -17.16
N GLU A 109 5.17 -4.16 -17.65
CA GLU A 109 4.62 -4.45 -18.97
C GLU A 109 3.09 -4.35 -18.95
N ASN A 110 2.54 -3.84 -20.06
CA ASN A 110 1.12 -3.88 -20.30
C ASN A 110 0.72 -5.31 -20.67
N GLY A 111 0.03 -6.00 -19.77
CA GLY A 111 -0.49 -7.34 -20.05
C GLY A 111 -0.06 -8.38 -19.04
N LEU A 112 -0.26 -9.65 -19.39
CA LEU A 112 0.20 -10.78 -18.59
C LEU A 112 1.54 -11.26 -19.16
N PRO A 113 2.63 -11.26 -18.37
CA PRO A 113 3.93 -11.71 -18.85
C PRO A 113 3.88 -13.14 -19.41
N PRO A 114 4.70 -13.48 -20.42
CA PRO A 114 4.67 -14.80 -21.06
C PRO A 114 4.96 -15.91 -20.04
N GLY A 115 4.21 -17.01 -20.13
CA GLY A 115 4.34 -18.18 -19.26
C GLY A 115 3.63 -18.04 -17.90
N GLN A 116 3.01 -16.89 -17.60
CA GLN A 116 2.21 -16.75 -16.38
C GLN A 116 0.76 -17.19 -16.59
N THR A 117 0.15 -17.66 -15.51
CA THR A 117 -1.28 -17.98 -15.43
C THR A 117 -1.90 -17.15 -14.31
N LEU A 118 -3.04 -16.52 -14.60
CA LEU A 118 -3.83 -15.74 -13.65
C LEU A 118 -5.20 -16.37 -13.49
N THR A 119 -5.44 -16.98 -12.34
CA THR A 119 -6.76 -17.46 -11.92
C THR A 119 -7.35 -16.45 -10.94
N SER A 120 -8.50 -15.87 -11.28
CA SER A 120 -9.19 -14.91 -10.43
C SER A 120 -10.71 -15.06 -10.57
N PRO A 121 -11.48 -14.71 -9.52
CA PRO A 121 -12.89 -14.40 -9.69
C PRO A 121 -13.05 -13.33 -10.78
N PHE A 122 -14.03 -13.55 -11.64
CA PHE A 122 -14.40 -12.68 -12.75
C PHE A 122 -15.86 -12.29 -12.65
N PHE A 123 -16.11 -11.01 -12.87
CA PHE A 123 -17.44 -10.45 -13.01
C PHE A 123 -17.46 -9.59 -14.26
N GLY A 124 -18.39 -9.87 -15.16
CA GLY A 124 -18.44 -9.19 -16.43
C GLY A 124 -19.73 -9.44 -17.18
N GLN A 125 -19.73 -8.99 -18.42
CA GLN A 125 -20.84 -9.05 -19.34
C GLN A 125 -20.33 -9.57 -20.67
N ILE A 126 -21.15 -10.37 -21.33
CA ILE A 126 -20.94 -10.78 -22.70
C ILE A 126 -21.87 -9.96 -23.57
N ILE A 127 -21.32 -9.34 -24.60
CA ILE A 127 -22.04 -8.55 -25.58
C ILE A 127 -22.18 -9.41 -26.82
N GLY A 128 -23.42 -9.79 -27.11
CA GLY A 128 -23.80 -10.52 -28.31
C GLY A 128 -23.55 -9.70 -29.57
N ASP A 129 -23.20 -10.38 -30.66
CA ASP A 129 -23.01 -9.77 -31.99
C ASP A 129 -24.33 -9.63 -32.78
N ASP A 130 -25.46 -9.94 -32.13
CA ASP A 130 -26.79 -9.84 -32.73
C ASP A 130 -27.23 -8.38 -32.92
N ALA A 131 -28.19 -8.16 -33.83
CA ALA A 131 -28.74 -6.83 -34.15
C ALA A 131 -29.33 -6.08 -32.94
N GLU A 132 -29.71 -6.80 -31.88
CA GLU A 132 -30.25 -6.24 -30.64
C GLU A 132 -29.20 -6.06 -29.52
N ARG A 133 -27.92 -6.44 -29.73
CA ARG A 133 -26.82 -6.37 -28.76
C ARG A 133 -27.20 -6.88 -27.37
N THR A 134 -27.55 -8.16 -27.29
CA THR A 134 -27.90 -8.84 -26.05
C THR A 134 -26.74 -8.75 -25.06
N ILE A 135 -27.01 -8.27 -23.85
CA ILE A 135 -26.02 -8.17 -22.77
C ILE A 135 -26.31 -9.28 -21.76
N THR A 136 -25.40 -10.24 -21.64
CA THR A 136 -25.51 -11.35 -20.68
C THR A 136 -24.52 -11.15 -19.55
N GLU A 137 -25.00 -10.89 -18.33
CA GLU A 137 -24.12 -10.77 -17.17
C GLU A 137 -23.64 -12.15 -16.70
N ILE A 138 -22.33 -12.29 -16.46
CA ILE A 138 -21.70 -13.53 -16.02
C ILE A 138 -20.83 -13.31 -14.78
N SER A 139 -20.84 -14.31 -13.91
CA SER A 139 -19.98 -14.35 -12.71
C SER A 139 -19.38 -15.74 -12.55
N GLY A 140 -18.09 -15.80 -12.25
CA GLY A 140 -17.40 -17.09 -12.20
C GLY A 140 -15.91 -16.95 -11.93
N THR A 141 -15.17 -17.98 -12.34
CA THR A 141 -13.72 -18.01 -12.28
C THR A 141 -13.16 -17.90 -13.69
N LEU A 142 -12.21 -16.99 -13.89
CA LEU A 142 -11.48 -16.84 -15.14
C LEU A 142 -10.03 -17.25 -14.92
N THR A 143 -9.54 -18.17 -15.73
CA THR A 143 -8.14 -18.58 -15.77
C THR A 143 -7.52 -18.11 -17.07
N VAL A 144 -6.72 -17.05 -17.01
CA VAL A 144 -6.01 -16.48 -18.17
C VAL A 144 -4.59 -17.04 -18.22
N ARG A 145 -4.17 -17.55 -19.37
CA ARG A 145 -2.82 -18.07 -19.64
C ARG A 145 -2.16 -17.25 -20.73
N SER A 146 -0.92 -16.83 -20.49
CA SER A 146 -0.08 -16.14 -21.46
C SER A 146 0.91 -17.12 -22.08
N GLN A 147 0.80 -17.36 -23.38
CA GLN A 147 1.69 -18.25 -24.13
C GLN A 147 2.58 -17.43 -25.06
N PRO A 148 3.88 -17.76 -25.22
CA PRO A 148 4.73 -17.09 -26.19
C PRO A 148 4.27 -17.41 -27.62
N GLY A 149 3.78 -16.41 -28.35
CA GLY A 149 3.37 -16.53 -29.74
C GLY A 149 4.35 -15.87 -30.73
N PRO A 150 4.17 -16.07 -32.05
CA PRO A 150 5.05 -15.53 -33.09
C PRO A 150 5.04 -14.00 -33.16
N ALA A 151 3.94 -13.38 -32.75
CA ALA A 151 3.70 -11.93 -32.80
C ALA A 151 3.72 -11.25 -31.41
N GLY A 152 4.14 -11.98 -30.37
CA GLY A 152 4.09 -11.52 -28.97
C GLY A 152 3.37 -12.53 -28.06
N PRO A 153 3.18 -12.20 -26.77
CA PRO A 153 2.46 -13.06 -25.85
C PRO A 153 0.98 -13.14 -26.23
N GLU A 154 0.51 -14.35 -26.56
CA GLU A 154 -0.89 -14.61 -26.86
C GLU A 154 -1.65 -15.02 -25.60
N LEU A 155 -2.83 -14.43 -25.41
CA LEU A 155 -3.67 -14.72 -24.25
C LEU A 155 -4.79 -15.68 -24.63
N SER A 156 -4.90 -16.75 -23.85
CA SER A 156 -6.02 -17.68 -23.85
C SER A 156 -6.64 -17.65 -22.46
N ALA A 157 -7.96 -17.75 -22.36
CA ALA A 157 -8.64 -17.81 -21.09
C ALA A 157 -9.70 -18.90 -21.09
N GLU A 158 -9.89 -19.49 -19.91
CA GLU A 158 -10.91 -20.48 -19.63
C GLU A 158 -11.82 -19.91 -18.55
N PHE A 159 -13.11 -19.80 -18.86
CA PHE A 159 -14.13 -19.32 -17.94
C PHE A 159 -15.04 -20.47 -17.51
N SER A 160 -15.28 -20.58 -16.21
CA SER A 160 -16.30 -21.46 -15.65
C SER A 160 -17.09 -20.69 -14.59
N GLY A 161 -18.41 -20.64 -14.75
CA GLY A 161 -19.26 -19.82 -13.91
C GLY A 161 -20.73 -19.94 -14.23
N LYS A 162 -21.49 -18.92 -13.87
CA LYS A 162 -22.92 -18.83 -14.09
C LYS A 162 -23.33 -17.48 -14.67
N GLY A 163 -24.39 -17.49 -15.47
CA GLY A 163 -25.13 -16.28 -15.81
C GLY A 163 -25.78 -15.69 -14.56
N THR A 164 -25.59 -14.42 -14.27
CA THR A 164 -26.11 -13.77 -13.06
C THR A 164 -27.65 -13.70 -13.08
N GLU A 165 -28.23 -13.49 -14.27
CA GLU A 165 -29.69 -13.37 -14.42
C GLU A 165 -30.39 -14.70 -14.64
N THR A 166 -29.82 -15.57 -15.49
CA THR A 166 -30.44 -16.85 -15.85
C THR A 166 -30.05 -17.98 -14.90
N ASN A 167 -29.00 -17.81 -14.10
CA ASN A 167 -28.39 -18.82 -13.22
C ASN A 167 -27.95 -20.10 -13.97
N ASP A 168 -27.84 -20.02 -15.30
CA ASP A 168 -27.35 -21.10 -16.15
C ASP A 168 -25.86 -21.27 -15.96
N THR A 169 -25.38 -22.52 -15.98
CA THR A 169 -23.95 -22.83 -16.00
C THR A 169 -23.37 -22.46 -17.35
N VAL A 170 -22.33 -21.63 -17.33
CA VAL A 170 -21.66 -21.09 -18.51
C VAL A 170 -20.18 -21.46 -18.45
N GLU A 171 -19.73 -22.20 -19.47
CA GLU A 171 -18.33 -22.62 -19.63
C GLU A 171 -17.90 -22.38 -21.08
N PHE A 172 -16.83 -21.60 -21.23
CA PHE A 172 -16.28 -21.26 -22.54
C PHE A 172 -14.78 -20.96 -22.46
N THR A 173 -14.13 -21.09 -23.61
CA THR A 173 -12.78 -20.57 -23.84
C THR A 173 -12.88 -19.23 -24.53
N ALA A 174 -11.96 -18.33 -24.20
CA ALA A 174 -11.85 -17.02 -24.80
C ALA A 174 -10.41 -16.78 -25.25
N ILE A 175 -10.28 -16.09 -26.36
CA ILE A 175 -9.00 -15.71 -26.95
C ILE A 175 -8.82 -14.20 -26.92
N GLN A 176 -7.59 -13.76 -27.11
CA GLN A 176 -7.27 -12.35 -27.22
C GLN A 176 -8.11 -11.66 -28.31
N PHE A 177 -8.56 -10.44 -28.03
CA PHE A 177 -9.40 -9.69 -28.95
C PHE A 177 -8.59 -9.05 -30.10
N GLU A 178 -7.48 -8.38 -29.77
CA GLU A 178 -6.60 -7.69 -30.73
C GLU A 178 -5.12 -7.80 -30.33
N SER A 179 -4.79 -7.22 -29.18
CA SER A 179 -3.43 -7.18 -28.61
C SER A 179 -3.49 -7.49 -27.11
N THR A 180 -2.40 -8.01 -26.55
CA THR A 180 -2.25 -8.30 -25.11
C THR A 180 -2.64 -7.09 -24.24
N SER A 181 -2.28 -5.86 -24.66
CA SER A 181 -2.55 -4.62 -23.91
C SER A 181 -4.01 -4.21 -23.89
N ASN A 182 -4.75 -4.49 -24.97
CA ASN A 182 -6.19 -4.23 -25.06
C ASN A 182 -6.99 -5.35 -24.40
N THR A 183 -6.42 -6.56 -24.38
CA THR A 183 -7.09 -7.76 -23.86
C THR A 183 -7.14 -7.79 -22.34
N ILE A 184 -6.05 -7.37 -21.69
CA ILE A 184 -6.01 -7.30 -20.24
C ILE A 184 -5.30 -6.02 -19.81
N GLY A 185 -5.87 -5.31 -18.83
CA GLY A 185 -5.29 -4.06 -18.32
C GLY A 185 -3.86 -4.25 -17.80
N PRO A 186 -3.14 -3.19 -17.43
CA PRO A 186 -1.77 -3.29 -16.94
C PRO A 186 -1.69 -4.15 -15.66
N GLU A 187 -0.54 -4.78 -15.42
CA GLU A 187 -0.33 -5.54 -14.19
C GLU A 187 -0.47 -4.64 -12.96
N ILE A 188 0.11 -3.43 -13.03
CA ILE A 188 0.18 -2.45 -11.95
C ILE A 188 -0.62 -1.22 -12.35
N SER A 189 -1.56 -0.81 -11.50
CA SER A 189 -2.40 0.39 -11.68
C SER A 189 -3.08 0.72 -10.36
N ALA A 190 -3.49 1.97 -10.17
CA ALA A 190 -4.20 2.41 -8.98
C ALA A 190 -5.55 1.71 -8.79
N SER A 191 -6.20 1.21 -9.85
CA SER A 191 -7.44 0.46 -9.68
C SER A 191 -7.20 -0.85 -8.92
N SER A 192 -8.11 -1.24 -8.02
CA SER A 192 -8.09 -2.59 -7.41
C SER A 192 -8.57 -3.68 -8.38
N LYS A 193 -9.17 -3.28 -9.51
CA LYS A 193 -9.71 -4.15 -10.54
C LYS A 193 -8.91 -4.00 -11.83
N ARG A 194 -8.73 -5.12 -12.53
CA ARG A 194 -8.07 -5.19 -13.82
C ARG A 194 -9.11 -5.55 -14.87
N ARG A 195 -9.29 -4.65 -15.84
CA ARG A 195 -10.23 -4.87 -16.94
C ARG A 195 -9.73 -6.00 -17.84
N VAL A 196 -10.66 -6.83 -18.29
CA VAL A 196 -10.43 -7.92 -19.26
C VAL A 196 -11.41 -7.74 -20.41
N PHE A 197 -10.90 -7.83 -21.63
CA PHE A 197 -11.62 -7.72 -22.88
C PHE A 197 -11.18 -8.87 -23.79
N MET A 198 -12.00 -9.90 -23.93
CA MET A 198 -11.66 -11.11 -24.68
C MET A 198 -12.77 -11.47 -25.64
N LYS A 199 -12.45 -12.22 -26.68
CA LYS A 199 -13.43 -12.75 -27.62
C LYS A 199 -13.72 -14.21 -27.25
N VAL A 200 -14.98 -14.57 -27.15
CA VAL A 200 -15.40 -15.95 -26.91
C VAL A 200 -15.05 -16.79 -28.13
N ASP A 201 -14.39 -17.92 -27.93
CA ASP A 201 -13.92 -18.81 -29.00
C ASP A 201 -14.75 -20.10 -29.05
N GLU A 202 -14.59 -20.99 -28.08
CA GLU A 202 -15.34 -22.25 -28.00
C GLU A 202 -16.25 -22.26 -26.77
N VAL A 203 -17.54 -22.52 -26.98
CA VAL A 203 -18.53 -22.61 -25.90
C VAL A 203 -18.82 -24.08 -25.62
N GLN A 204 -18.51 -24.52 -24.41
CA GLN A 204 -18.75 -25.90 -23.97
C GLN A 204 -20.17 -26.05 -23.41
N GLN A 205 -20.65 -25.04 -22.68
CA GLN A 205 -21.97 -25.06 -22.06
C GLN A 205 -22.51 -23.63 -21.83
N GLY A 206 -23.80 -23.42 -22.07
CA GLY A 206 -24.51 -22.16 -21.77
C GLY A 206 -25.06 -21.44 -23.00
N SER A 207 -25.81 -20.37 -22.74
CA SER A 207 -26.52 -19.55 -23.76
C SER A 207 -25.63 -18.49 -24.42
N VAL A 208 -24.32 -18.78 -24.56
CA VAL A 208 -23.30 -17.88 -25.11
C VAL A 208 -22.91 -18.38 -26.49
N SER A 209 -22.62 -17.46 -27.42
CA SER A 209 -22.20 -17.83 -28.78
C SER A 209 -20.71 -17.60 -29.01
N SER A 210 -20.11 -18.44 -29.87
CA SER A 210 -18.76 -18.19 -30.38
C SER A 210 -18.73 -16.85 -31.14
N GLY A 211 -17.69 -16.05 -30.90
CA GLY A 211 -17.50 -14.76 -31.53
C GLY A 211 -17.94 -13.55 -30.70
N GLU A 212 -18.70 -13.75 -29.62
CA GLU A 212 -19.18 -12.68 -28.74
C GLU A 212 -18.05 -12.03 -27.93
N LEU A 213 -18.28 -10.78 -27.50
CA LEU A 213 -17.28 -10.01 -26.76
C LEU A 213 -17.52 -10.11 -25.25
N MET A 214 -16.52 -10.63 -24.54
CA MET A 214 -16.50 -10.69 -23.09
C MET A 214 -15.79 -9.45 -22.54
N MET A 215 -16.48 -8.68 -21.70
CA MET A 215 -15.91 -7.53 -21.00
C MET A 215 -16.13 -7.67 -19.51
N GLY A 216 -15.11 -7.44 -18.70
CA GLY A 216 -15.30 -7.48 -17.25
C GLY A 216 -14.06 -7.14 -16.45
N ASN A 217 -14.08 -7.55 -15.19
CA ASN A 217 -13.01 -7.25 -14.25
C ASN A 217 -12.56 -8.50 -13.50
N VAL A 218 -11.24 -8.64 -13.39
CA VAL A 218 -10.59 -9.55 -12.45
C VAL A 218 -9.96 -8.75 -11.30
N ASN A 219 -9.76 -9.38 -10.16
CA ASN A 219 -9.15 -8.72 -9.01
C ASN A 219 -7.64 -8.56 -9.22
N ARG A 220 -7.12 -7.36 -8.94
CA ARG A 220 -5.69 -7.11 -8.91
C ARG A 220 -5.14 -7.48 -7.51
N PRO A 221 -4.01 -8.21 -7.42
CA PRO A 221 -3.37 -8.48 -6.14
C PRO A 221 -3.08 -7.20 -5.36
N PHE A 222 -3.18 -7.24 -4.03
CA PHE A 222 -2.96 -6.09 -3.15
C PHE A 222 -1.68 -5.30 -3.47
N LEU A 223 -0.57 -6.02 -3.63
CA LEU A 223 0.75 -5.44 -3.93
C LEU A 223 0.87 -4.83 -5.33
N ASN A 224 -0.14 -4.94 -6.19
CA ASN A 224 -0.10 -4.37 -7.54
C ASN A 224 -0.95 -3.09 -7.67
N TRP A 225 -1.66 -2.69 -6.60
CA TRP A 225 -2.41 -1.42 -6.56
C TRP A 225 -2.10 -0.55 -5.34
N TYR A 226 -1.69 -1.13 -4.21
CA TYR A 226 -1.38 -0.38 -2.99
C TYR A 226 -0.18 0.57 -3.17
N GLN A 227 -0.35 1.85 -2.83
CA GLN A 227 0.64 2.94 -2.98
C GLN A 227 1.24 3.09 -4.39
N VAL A 228 0.51 2.66 -5.42
CA VAL A 228 0.93 2.83 -6.82
C VAL A 228 0.80 4.31 -7.22
N PRO A 229 1.73 4.84 -8.04
CA PRO A 229 1.60 6.18 -8.60
C PRO A 229 0.26 6.37 -9.32
N LEU A 230 -0.34 7.56 -9.15
CA LEU A 230 -1.62 7.89 -9.76
C LEU A 230 -1.42 8.49 -11.15
N GLN A 231 -2.37 8.22 -12.05
CA GLN A 231 -2.55 8.91 -13.33
C GLN A 231 -3.66 9.96 -13.22
N ASP A 232 -3.80 10.85 -14.21
CA ASP A 232 -4.89 11.85 -14.25
C ASP A 232 -6.28 11.27 -14.05
N GLN A 233 -6.59 10.21 -14.79
CA GLN A 233 -7.90 9.58 -14.68
C GLN A 233 -8.11 9.00 -13.28
N ASP A 234 -7.10 8.35 -12.70
CA ASP A 234 -7.17 7.78 -11.36
C ASP A 234 -7.35 8.84 -10.28
N LEU A 235 -6.60 9.95 -10.37
CA LEU A 235 -6.71 11.06 -9.42
C LEU A 235 -8.04 11.78 -9.54
N GLN A 236 -8.55 12.01 -10.76
CA GLN A 236 -9.88 12.58 -10.96
C GLN A 236 -10.97 11.66 -10.40
N ASN A 237 -10.86 10.35 -10.64
CA ASN A 237 -11.79 9.36 -10.12
C ASN A 237 -11.77 9.31 -8.58
N LEU A 238 -10.59 9.34 -7.96
CA LEU A 238 -10.43 9.40 -6.51
C LEU A 238 -11.03 10.68 -5.93
N ASN A 239 -10.73 11.85 -6.52
CA ASN A 239 -11.30 13.12 -6.10
C ASN A 239 -12.82 13.15 -6.24
N ALA A 240 -13.36 12.64 -7.35
CA ALA A 240 -14.81 12.59 -7.59
C ALA A 240 -15.53 11.68 -6.59
N ARG A 241 -14.97 10.51 -6.28
CA ARG A 241 -15.60 9.51 -5.42
C ARG A 241 -15.44 9.80 -3.92
N LEU A 242 -14.25 10.24 -3.50
CA LEU A 242 -13.92 10.46 -2.08
C LEU A 242 -14.13 11.92 -1.64
N GLY A 243 -14.05 12.87 -2.58
CA GLY A 243 -14.17 14.30 -2.30
C GLY A 243 -13.23 14.74 -1.18
N LYS A 244 -13.79 15.40 -0.16
CA LYS A 244 -13.04 15.89 1.01
C LYS A 244 -12.28 14.81 1.79
N ARG A 245 -12.72 13.55 1.72
CA ARG A 245 -12.03 12.43 2.38
C ARG A 245 -10.64 12.21 1.78
N TRP A 246 -10.48 12.45 0.48
CA TRP A 246 -9.19 12.34 -0.20
C TRP A 246 -8.18 13.35 0.32
N GLU A 247 -8.58 14.62 0.45
CA GLU A 247 -7.72 15.67 1.01
C GLU A 247 -7.33 15.37 2.46
N LEU A 248 -8.30 14.95 3.29
CA LEU A 248 -8.03 14.56 4.68
C LEU A 248 -7.09 13.36 4.77
N ALA A 249 -7.23 12.37 3.89
CA ALA A 249 -6.33 11.22 3.82
C ALA A 249 -4.87 11.66 3.55
N MET A 250 -4.67 12.55 2.57
CA MET A 250 -3.35 13.11 2.28
C MET A 250 -2.80 13.89 3.49
N VAL A 251 -3.59 14.80 4.06
CA VAL A 251 -3.18 15.62 5.21
C VAL A 251 -2.80 14.76 6.42
N LEU A 252 -3.56 13.72 6.74
CA LEU A 252 -3.25 12.81 7.85
C LEU A 252 -1.91 12.09 7.65
N THR A 253 -1.66 11.60 6.44
CA THR A 253 -0.38 10.95 6.12
C THR A 253 0.80 11.93 6.13
N TRP A 254 0.59 13.20 5.73
CA TRP A 254 1.60 14.26 5.84
C TRP A 254 1.91 14.60 7.29
N ILE A 255 0.88 14.81 8.11
CA ILE A 255 1.04 15.08 9.54
C ILE A 255 1.76 13.92 10.23
N ALA A 256 1.41 12.67 9.93
CA ALA A 256 2.09 11.50 10.49
C ALA A 256 3.60 11.51 10.17
N GLY A 257 3.97 11.85 8.93
CA GLY A 257 5.36 12.03 8.52
C GLY A 257 6.10 13.12 9.30
N LEU A 258 5.48 14.30 9.42
CA LEU A 258 6.05 15.42 10.17
C LEU A 258 6.17 15.13 11.67
N LEU A 259 5.19 14.44 12.26
CA LEU A 259 5.27 13.97 13.63
C LEU A 259 6.40 12.96 13.84
N ASN A 260 6.71 12.13 12.84
CA ASN A 260 7.83 11.21 12.96
C ASN A 260 9.18 11.92 12.98
N ILE A 261 9.32 13.10 12.38
CA ILE A 261 10.54 13.94 12.55
C ILE A 261 10.77 14.23 14.03
N LEU A 262 9.73 14.62 14.76
CA LEU A 262 9.82 14.91 16.18
C LEU A 262 10.17 13.66 16.99
N CYS A 263 9.64 12.50 16.59
CA CYS A 263 9.98 11.22 17.19
C CYS A 263 11.46 10.85 16.97
N ILE A 264 11.98 11.04 15.76
CA ILE A 264 13.39 10.81 15.42
C ILE A 264 14.28 11.75 16.23
N TRP A 265 13.91 13.02 16.33
CA TRP A 265 14.64 14.01 17.14
C TRP A 265 14.67 13.62 18.63
N ASP A 266 13.53 13.23 19.22
CA ASP A 266 13.46 12.76 20.61
C ASP A 266 14.32 11.50 20.83
N ALA A 267 14.47 10.64 19.82
CA ALA A 267 15.34 9.47 19.88
C ALA A 267 16.83 9.83 19.83
N TYR A 268 17.19 10.86 19.05
CA TYR A 268 18.57 11.30 18.87
C TYR A 268 19.11 12.07 20.08
N GLU A 269 18.44 13.14 20.52
CA GLU A 269 18.91 13.98 21.62
C GLU A 269 18.63 13.38 23.01
N GLY A 270 17.65 12.49 23.12
CA GLY A 270 17.16 12.00 24.41
C GLY A 270 16.12 12.95 25.04
N PRO A 271 15.62 12.63 26.25
CA PRO A 271 14.59 13.46 26.89
C PRO A 271 15.18 14.78 27.42
N ALA A 272 14.48 15.89 27.16
CA ALA A 272 14.84 17.22 27.68
C ALA A 272 15.02 17.28 29.22
N TYR A 273 14.37 16.35 29.93
CA TYR A 273 14.56 16.14 31.37
C TYR A 273 15.07 14.72 31.61
N GLY A 274 16.38 14.56 31.79
CA GLY A 274 17.04 13.29 32.11
C GLY A 274 16.79 12.79 33.55
N LEU A 275 15.64 13.11 34.13
CA LEU A 275 15.34 12.86 35.54
C LEU A 275 14.46 11.62 35.69
N ARG A 276 15.05 10.52 36.17
CA ARG A 276 14.26 9.57 36.97
C ARG A 276 14.05 10.17 38.37
N PRO A 277 12.90 9.92 39.03
CA PRO A 277 12.77 10.22 40.45
C PRO A 277 13.91 9.51 41.19
N ALA A 278 14.62 10.27 42.01
CA ALA A 278 15.80 9.75 42.66
C ALA A 278 15.45 8.54 43.54
N VAL A 279 16.09 7.41 43.26
CA VAL A 279 15.97 6.23 44.12
C VAL A 279 16.76 6.53 45.41
N PRO A 280 16.19 6.32 46.61
CA PRO A 280 16.92 6.47 47.86
C PRO A 280 18.15 5.57 47.85
N ASP A 281 19.33 6.11 48.16
CA ASP A 281 20.57 5.32 48.25
C ASP A 281 20.41 4.22 49.32
N PRO A 282 20.43 2.92 48.96
CA PRO A 282 20.27 1.83 49.92
C PRO A 282 21.41 1.78 50.96
N ASN A 283 22.52 2.49 50.72
CA ASN A 283 23.64 2.60 51.66
C ASN A 283 23.56 3.81 52.60
N ALA A 284 22.59 4.72 52.43
CA ALA A 284 22.39 5.84 53.35
C ALA A 284 22.07 5.34 54.76
N ASN A 285 21.20 4.34 54.89
CA ASN A 285 20.81 3.77 56.19
C ASN A 285 21.91 2.92 56.86
N LYS A 286 22.87 2.36 56.11
CA LYS A 286 23.97 1.57 56.69
C LYS A 286 25.01 2.45 57.41
N LYS A 287 25.15 3.71 57.02
CA LYS A 287 26.16 4.62 57.61
C LYS A 287 25.69 5.34 58.86
N GLU A 288 24.40 5.57 59.03
CA GLU A 288 23.86 6.16 60.27
C GLU A 288 23.95 5.20 61.46
N GLY A 289 23.92 3.89 61.25
CA GLY A 289 24.10 2.89 62.30
C GLY A 289 25.53 2.74 62.82
N GLN A 290 26.55 3.07 62.02
CA GLN A 290 27.96 2.93 62.40
C GLN A 290 28.54 4.15 63.13
N VAL A 291 27.84 5.29 63.15
CA VAL A 291 28.28 6.51 63.86
C VAL A 291 27.71 6.57 65.30
N LYS A 292 26.82 5.63 65.67
CA LYS A 292 26.19 5.56 67.00
C LYS A 292 26.75 4.48 67.93
N THR A 293 27.91 3.89 67.62
CA THR A 293 28.66 3.00 68.53
C THR A 293 29.97 3.66 68.90
#